data_AF-A0A068NML6-F1
#
_entry.id   AF-A0A068NML6-F1
#
_cell.length_a   1.000
_cell.length_b   1.000
_cell.length_c   1.000
_cell.angle_alpha   90.00
_cell.angle_beta   90.00
_cell.angle_gamma   90.00
#
_symmetry.space_group_name_H-M   'P 1'
#
loop_
_entity.id
_entity.type
_entity.pdbx_description
1 polymer ?
#
loop_
_entity_poly.entity_id
_entity_poly.type
_entity_poly.pdbx_seq_one_letter_code
_entity_poly.pdbx_strand_id
1 'polypeptide(L)'
;MRQARRAAYDANAAARDLRGAPRYAAYASAQAAVVAHVAAHELGAAAYAIKAAQAAAPNEEQRQAGLQECQWQRSMLPTEIRELVLDDQRLRNHACWFVFDC
;
A
#
# COMPACT_ATOMS: atom_id res chain seq x y z
N MET A 1 14.34 9.90 -11.88
CA MET A 1 14.75 9.72 -10.47
C MET A 1 14.43 10.89 -9.54
N ARG A 2 14.84 12.14 -9.80
CA ARG A 2 14.58 13.27 -8.86
C ARG A 2 13.08 13.57 -8.65
N GLN A 3 12.27 13.49 -9.71
CA GLN A 3 10.83 13.75 -9.64
C GLN A 3 10.09 12.72 -8.75
N ALA A 4 10.35 11.43 -8.94
CA ALA A 4 9.82 10.34 -8.11
C ALA A 4 10.11 10.55 -6.62
N ARG A 5 11.37 10.85 -6.27
CA ARG A 5 11.77 11.14 -4.90
C ARG A 5 11.09 12.40 -4.36
N ARG A 6 10.95 13.46 -5.16
CA ARG A 6 10.27 14.68 -4.75
C ARG A 6 8.80 14.42 -4.43
N ALA A 7 8.08 13.74 -5.31
CA ALA A 7 6.69 13.36 -5.09
C ALA A 7 6.52 12.51 -3.82
N ALA A 8 7.43 11.56 -3.58
CA ALA A 8 7.44 10.78 -2.35
C ALA A 8 7.67 11.64 -1.10
N TYR A 9 8.54 12.64 -1.15
CA TYR A 9 8.75 13.57 -0.04
C TYR A 9 7.54 14.46 0.22
N ASP A 10 6.93 15.00 -0.82
CA ASP A 10 5.74 15.86 -0.70
C ASP A 10 4.55 15.06 -0.12
N ALA A 11 4.32 13.83 -0.57
CA ALA A 11 3.31 12.94 -0.02
C ALA A 11 3.58 12.55 1.45
N ASN A 12 4.83 12.23 1.80
CA ASN A 12 5.22 11.97 3.19
C ASN A 12 5.05 13.20 4.09
N ALA A 13 5.31 14.41 3.58
CA ALA A 13 5.10 15.64 4.32
C ALA A 13 3.59 15.85 4.59
N ALA A 14 2.74 15.65 3.59
CA ALA A 14 1.29 15.73 3.75
C ALA A 14 0.74 14.74 4.79
N ALA A 15 1.29 13.52 4.84
CA ALA A 15 0.87 12.49 5.80
C ALA A 15 1.04 12.88 7.28
N ARG A 16 1.96 13.82 7.60
CA ARG A 16 2.31 14.20 8.98
C ARG A 16 1.11 14.76 9.74
N ASP A 17 0.35 15.64 9.11
CA ASP A 17 -0.76 16.34 9.77
C ASP A 17 -2.10 15.60 9.65
N LEU A 18 -2.18 14.61 8.77
CA LEU A 18 -3.37 13.79 8.55
C LEU A 18 -3.55 12.71 9.63
N ARG A 19 -4.76 12.13 9.73
CA ARG A 19 -5.10 10.99 10.59
C ARG A 19 -6.05 10.04 9.83
N GLY A 20 -6.10 8.77 10.22
CA GLY A 20 -6.99 7.77 9.59
C GLY A 20 -6.67 7.52 8.11
N ALA A 21 -7.71 7.25 7.31
CA ALA A 21 -7.61 6.94 5.89
C ALA A 21 -6.72 7.89 5.07
N PRO A 22 -6.86 9.24 5.14
CA PRO A 22 -6.07 10.14 4.30
C PRO A 22 -4.57 10.08 4.63
N ARG A 23 -4.18 9.81 5.90
CA ARG A 23 -2.78 9.60 6.26
C ARG A 23 -2.21 8.36 5.57
N TYR A 24 -2.92 7.24 5.63
CA TYR A 24 -2.47 6.00 5.00
C TYR A 24 -2.44 6.11 3.48
N ALA A 25 -3.42 6.78 2.87
CA ALA A 25 -3.43 7.06 1.43
C ALA A 25 -2.21 7.91 1.00
N ALA A 26 -1.81 8.89 1.82
CA ALA A 26 -0.61 9.68 1.58
C ALA A 26 0.67 8.83 1.67
N TYR A 27 0.78 7.93 2.65
CA TYR A 27 1.91 6.99 2.73
C TYR A 27 1.93 6.00 1.56
N ALA A 28 0.77 5.49 1.13
CA ALA A 28 0.66 4.61 -0.04
C ALA A 28 1.17 5.32 -1.31
N SER A 29 0.71 6.56 -1.54
CA SER A 29 1.16 7.41 -2.64
C SER A 29 2.67 7.68 -2.59
N ALA A 30 3.21 7.93 -1.39
CA ALA A 30 4.63 8.18 -1.23
C ALA A 30 5.48 6.95 -1.60
N GLN A 31 5.07 5.76 -1.15
CA GLN A 31 5.72 4.49 -1.48
C GLN A 31 5.62 4.21 -2.99
N ALA A 32 4.43 4.36 -3.58
CA ALA A 32 4.19 4.14 -5.00
C ALA A 32 5.09 5.04 -5.88
N ALA A 33 5.21 6.33 -5.52
CA ALA A 33 6.03 7.28 -6.27
C ALA A 33 7.52 6.89 -6.30
N VAL A 34 8.03 6.24 -5.26
CA VAL A 34 9.46 5.86 -5.14
C VAL A 34 9.76 4.43 -5.63
N VAL A 35 8.77 3.68 -6.11
CA VAL A 35 8.98 2.37 -6.79
C VAL A 35 9.94 2.50 -7.96
N ALA A 36 9.83 3.60 -8.73
CA ALA A 36 10.74 3.89 -9.84
C ALA A 36 12.21 4.08 -9.39
N HIS A 37 12.47 4.33 -8.10
CA HIS A 37 13.81 4.39 -7.53
C HIS A 37 14.26 3.03 -7.00
N VAL A 38 13.40 2.34 -6.24
CA VAL A 38 13.64 1.02 -5.66
C VAL A 38 12.34 0.22 -5.67
N ALA A 39 12.31 -0.89 -6.41
CA ALA A 39 11.10 -1.67 -6.63
C ALA A 39 10.46 -2.19 -5.32
N ALA A 40 11.26 -2.47 -4.29
CA ALA A 40 10.79 -2.97 -2.99
C ALA A 40 9.79 -2.04 -2.26
N HIS A 41 9.63 -0.78 -2.69
CA HIS A 41 8.59 0.11 -2.19
C HIS A 41 7.17 -0.29 -2.63
N GLU A 42 7.02 -1.20 -3.60
CA GLU A 42 5.72 -1.71 -4.04
C GLU A 42 4.93 -2.32 -2.88
N LEU A 43 5.60 -3.07 -2.01
CA LEU A 43 4.98 -3.75 -0.88
C LEU A 43 4.39 -2.74 0.11
N GLY A 44 5.16 -1.68 0.40
CA GLY A 44 4.70 -0.59 1.26
C GLY A 44 3.53 0.17 0.66
N ALA A 45 3.53 0.38 -0.66
CA ALA A 45 2.42 1.03 -1.36
C ALA A 45 1.13 0.23 -1.22
N ALA A 46 1.18 -1.07 -1.52
CA ALA A 46 0.06 -2.00 -1.42
C ALA A 46 -0.48 -2.09 0.03
N ALA A 47 0.42 -2.28 1.01
CA ALA A 47 0.05 -2.42 2.41
C ALA A 47 -0.63 -1.16 2.97
N TYR A 48 -0.09 0.04 2.68
CA TYR A 48 -0.69 1.28 3.14
C TYR A 48 -2.02 1.60 2.43
N ALA A 49 -2.19 1.20 1.17
CA ALA A 49 -3.47 1.32 0.48
C ALA A 49 -4.54 0.46 1.17
N ILE A 50 -4.20 -0.77 1.58
CA ILE A 50 -5.12 -1.63 2.37
C ILE A 50 -5.44 -0.96 3.72
N LYS A 51 -4.45 -0.41 4.44
CA LYS A 51 -4.70 0.36 5.68
C LYS A 51 -5.60 1.58 5.45
N ALA A 52 -5.49 2.23 4.30
CA ALA A 52 -6.34 3.36 3.94
C ALA A 52 -7.79 2.92 3.72
N ALA A 53 -8.02 1.82 2.99
CA ALA A 53 -9.33 1.24 2.77
C ALA A 53 -9.98 0.79 4.10
N GLN A 54 -9.23 0.08 4.94
CA GLN A 54 -9.67 -0.29 6.29
C GLN A 54 -10.10 0.93 7.11
N ALA A 55 -9.27 1.98 7.13
CA ALA A 55 -9.54 3.17 7.93
C ALA A 55 -10.64 4.09 7.36
N ALA A 56 -11.05 3.88 6.10
CA ALA A 56 -12.14 4.62 5.47
C ALA A 56 -13.51 3.97 5.73
N ALA A 57 -13.52 2.67 6.07
CA ALA A 57 -14.73 1.92 6.34
C ALA A 57 -15.24 2.10 7.78
N PRO A 58 -16.55 1.90 8.02
CA PRO A 58 -17.11 1.73 9.36
C PRO A 58 -16.37 0.63 10.15
N ASN A 59 -16.36 0.75 11.48
CA ASN A 59 -15.56 -0.13 12.35
C ASN A 59 -15.85 -1.62 12.14
N GLU A 60 -17.11 -1.98 11.96
CA GLU A 60 -17.59 -3.35 11.70
C GLU A 60 -17.16 -3.89 10.32
N GLU A 61 -16.85 -3.02 9.37
CA GLU A 61 -16.53 -3.38 7.98
C GLU A 61 -15.03 -3.25 7.66
N GLN A 62 -14.20 -2.69 8.55
CA GLN A 62 -12.78 -2.43 8.28
C GLN A 62 -12.04 -3.69 7.80
N ARG A 63 -12.23 -4.83 8.47
CA ARG A 63 -11.60 -6.09 8.08
C ARG A 63 -12.00 -6.48 6.66
N GLN A 64 -13.29 -6.40 6.34
CA GLN A 64 -13.82 -6.78 5.04
C GLN A 64 -13.33 -5.85 3.93
N ALA A 65 -13.29 -4.54 4.19
CA ALA A 65 -12.74 -3.56 3.25
C ALA A 65 -11.26 -3.85 2.94
N GLY A 66 -10.47 -4.23 3.95
CA GLY A 66 -9.07 -4.61 3.73
C GLY A 66 -8.89 -5.87 2.89
N LEU A 67 -9.73 -6.89 3.10
CA LEU A 67 -9.72 -8.12 2.30
C LEU A 67 -10.09 -7.84 0.84
N GLN A 68 -11.13 -7.03 0.61
CA GLN A 68 -11.57 -6.63 -0.73
C GLN A 68 -10.49 -5.84 -1.46
N GLU A 69 -9.84 -4.88 -0.79
CA GLU A 69 -8.73 -4.11 -1.35
C GLU A 69 -7.54 -5.02 -1.71
N CYS A 70 -7.15 -5.95 -0.82
CA CYS A 70 -6.09 -6.92 -1.09
C CYS A 70 -6.39 -7.80 -2.32
N GLN A 71 -7.62 -8.33 -2.41
CA GLN A 71 -8.06 -9.15 -3.55
C GLN A 71 -8.12 -8.34 -4.85
N TRP A 72 -8.59 -7.09 -4.78
CA TRP A 72 -8.62 -6.18 -5.92
C TRP A 72 -7.21 -5.83 -6.41
N GLN A 73 -6.28 -5.49 -5.52
CA GLN A 73 -4.88 -5.25 -5.89
C GLN A 73 -4.28 -6.48 -6.59
N ARG A 74 -4.53 -7.68 -6.04
CA ARG A 74 -4.08 -8.93 -6.67
C ARG A 74 -4.73 -9.19 -8.03
N SER A 75 -5.99 -8.82 -8.24
CA SER A 75 -6.64 -9.00 -9.55
C SER A 75 -6.08 -8.04 -10.62
N MET A 76 -5.55 -6.89 -10.19
CA MET A 76 -4.91 -5.90 -11.07
C MET A 76 -3.46 -6.25 -11.46
N LEU A 77 -2.84 -7.27 -10.86
CA LEU A 77 -1.46 -7.64 -11.16
C LEU A 77 -1.33 -8.25 -12.57
N PRO A 78 -0.44 -7.69 -13.42
CA PRO A 78 -0.05 -8.32 -14.68
C PRO A 78 0.53 -9.72 -14.44
N THR A 79 0.21 -10.66 -15.33
CA THR A 79 0.62 -12.06 -15.23
C THR A 79 2.14 -12.21 -15.06
N GLU A 80 2.92 -11.36 -15.73
CA GLU A 80 4.38 -11.42 -15.81
C GLU A 80 5.07 -11.18 -14.46
N ILE A 81 4.43 -10.42 -13.56
CA ILE A 81 5.00 -10.08 -12.24
C ILE A 81 4.19 -10.64 -11.09
N ARG A 82 3.05 -11.30 -11.37
CA ARG A 82 2.09 -11.74 -10.35
C ARG A 82 2.74 -12.62 -9.30
N GLU A 83 3.46 -13.66 -9.70
CA GLU A 83 4.09 -14.60 -8.76
C GLU A 83 5.13 -13.91 -7.88
N LEU A 84 5.96 -13.02 -8.45
CA LEU A 84 6.98 -12.27 -7.72
C LEU A 84 6.35 -11.37 -6.64
N VAL A 85 5.27 -10.67 -6.97
CA VAL A 85 4.57 -9.80 -6.01
C VAL A 85 3.89 -10.63 -4.91
N LEU A 86 3.23 -11.74 -5.27
CA LEU A 86 2.56 -12.60 -4.27
C LEU A 86 3.56 -13.28 -3.32
N ASP A 87 4.71 -13.71 -3.82
CA ASP A 87 5.77 -14.27 -2.98
C ASP A 87 6.36 -13.20 -2.04
N ASP A 88 6.55 -11.98 -2.53
CA ASP A 88 7.05 -10.89 -1.68
C ASP A 88 6.05 -10.52 -0.58
N GLN A 89 4.76 -10.41 -0.93
CA GLN A 89 3.66 -10.24 0.03
C GLN A 89 3.71 -11.33 1.10
N ARG A 90 3.85 -12.60 0.72
CA ARG A 90 3.90 -13.74 1.65
C ARG A 90 5.14 -13.70 2.55
N LEU A 91 6.32 -13.44 2.00
CA LEU A 91 7.59 -13.43 2.74
C LEU A 91 7.66 -12.30 3.76
N ARG A 92 7.13 -11.12 3.41
CA ARG A 92 7.26 -9.90 4.20
C ARG A 92 5.97 -9.45 4.88
N ASN A 93 4.89 -10.26 4.84
CA ASN A 93 3.59 -9.87 5.41
C ASN A 93 3.66 -9.45 6.88
N HIS A 94 4.54 -10.07 7.66
CA HIS A 94 4.77 -9.73 9.07
C HIS A 94 5.21 -8.27 9.27
N ALA A 95 5.99 -7.70 8.33
CA ALA A 95 6.39 -6.30 8.34
C ALA A 95 5.26 -5.35 7.89
N CYS A 96 4.21 -5.91 7.26
CA CYS A 96 3.05 -5.20 6.74
C CYS A 96 1.79 -5.49 7.57
N TRP A 97 1.92 -5.84 8.85
CA TRP A 97 0.79 -6.07 9.76
C TRP A 97 -0.19 -7.15 9.30
N PHE A 98 0.27 -8.14 8.53
CA PHE A 98 -0.54 -9.24 8.01
C PHE A 98 -1.69 -8.81 7.09
N VAL A 99 -1.63 -7.60 6.51
CA VAL A 99 -2.71 -7.08 5.65
C VAL A 99 -2.89 -7.86 4.35
N PHE A 100 -1.92 -8.69 3.96
CA PHE A 100 -2.01 -9.56 2.77
C PHE A 100 -2.62 -10.94 3.05
N ASP A 101 -3.12 -11.22 4.27
CA ASP A 101 -3.86 -12.45 4.59
C ASP A 101 -5.31 -12.35 4.06
N CYS A 102 -5.39 -12.29 2.73
CA CYS A 102 -6.56 -12.47 1.89
C CYS A 102 -6.34 -13.70 0.99
#